data_AF-A0A7C7QGX7-F1
#
_entry.id   AF-A0A7C7QGX7-F1
#
_cell.length_a   1.000
_cell.length_b   1.000
_cell.length_c   1.000
_cell.angle_alpha   90.00
_cell.angle_beta   90.00
_cell.angle_gamma   90.00
#
_symmetry.space_group_name_H-M   'P 1'
#
loop_
_entity.id
_entity.type
_entity.pdbx_description
1 polymer ?
#
loop_
_entity_poly.entity_id
_entity_poly.type
_entity_poly.pdbx_seq_one_letter_code
_entity_poly.pdbx_strand_id
1 'polypeptide(L)'
;MLMMVTSRRPRGDDYGDEEQSRYRYDYLYQYRGGPQGRDGFDKRGKRGFEMALLAELNRLREEEGVNTPKVGIYLHGYNNDYQDSIDELVDLHQALTGVVGYAPVLVGFSWPSSGATVDYLADREEVRDSVPALVRFLLDINTFLIRNQRTCFSTSYCIAHSMGNYLLRKGMEYLSDYLGNPEGRLMFSETVMLAPDIASVDIGIDGKGQYIADFSRRVHVY
;
A
#
# COMPACT_ATOMS: atom_id res chain seq x y z
N MET A 1 11.19 8.83 -1.65
CA MET A 1 10.22 9.50 -0.74
C MET A 1 9.37 8.46 -0.04
N LEU A 2 9.18 8.61 1.27
CA LEU A 2 8.31 7.76 2.08
C LEU A 2 7.03 8.49 2.46
N MET A 3 5.90 7.81 2.30
CA MET A 3 4.57 8.26 2.73
C MET A 3 3.82 7.06 3.32
N MET A 4 2.75 7.32 4.06
CA MET A 4 1.95 6.24 4.63
C MET A 4 0.46 6.57 4.60
N VAL A 5 -0.34 5.53 4.47
CA VAL A 5 -1.78 5.57 4.73
C VAL A 5 -2.05 4.57 5.85
N THR A 6 -2.82 4.96 6.85
CA THR A 6 -3.08 4.08 8.00
C THR A 6 -4.56 4.02 8.32
N SER A 7 -5.07 2.80 8.45
CA SER A 7 -6.44 2.53 8.93
C SER A 7 -6.49 2.31 10.45
N ARG A 8 -5.32 2.32 11.10
CA ARG A 8 -5.16 2.24 12.55
C ARG A 8 -5.76 3.44 13.26
N ARG A 9 -6.20 3.21 14.50
CA ARG A 9 -6.81 4.20 15.36
C ARG A 9 -5.75 5.16 15.92
N PRO A 10 -5.93 6.49 15.78
CA PRO A 10 -5.05 7.46 16.42
C PRO A 10 -5.00 7.27 17.94
N ARG A 11 -3.80 7.33 18.51
CA ARG A 11 -3.51 7.25 19.94
C ARG A 11 -2.49 8.33 20.31
N GLY A 12 -2.99 9.50 20.74
CA GLY A 12 -2.13 10.66 20.98
C GLY A 12 -1.57 11.19 19.66
N ASP A 13 -0.24 11.31 19.58
CA ASP A 13 0.48 11.71 18.37
C ASP A 13 0.86 10.52 17.47
N ASP A 14 0.41 9.31 17.84
CA ASP A 14 0.76 8.04 17.20
C ASP A 14 -0.49 7.21 16.82
N TYR A 15 -0.32 5.95 16.45
CA TYR A 15 -1.38 5.01 16.07
C TYR A 15 -1.33 3.72 16.90
N GLY A 16 -2.50 3.21 17.29
CA GLY A 16 -2.63 1.94 18.00
C GLY A 16 -2.87 0.75 17.09
N ASP A 17 -3.19 -0.39 17.70
CA ASP A 17 -3.44 -1.67 17.03
C ASP A 17 -4.93 -1.97 16.86
N GLU A 18 -5.74 -0.94 16.72
CA GLU A 18 -7.18 -1.08 16.50
C GLU A 18 -7.58 -0.36 15.22
N GLU A 19 -8.58 -0.88 14.52
CA GLU A 19 -9.14 -0.21 13.34
C GLU A 19 -9.87 1.10 13.73
N GLN A 20 -9.83 2.10 12.84
CA GLN A 20 -10.65 3.29 12.99
C GLN A 20 -12.13 3.00 12.79
N SER A 21 -12.95 3.60 13.65
CA SER A 21 -14.41 3.54 13.49
C SER A 21 -14.87 4.06 12.12
N ARG A 22 -15.84 3.34 11.53
CA ARG A 22 -16.46 3.63 10.23
C ARG A 22 -15.47 3.56 9.06
N TYR A 23 -14.46 2.68 9.13
CA TYR A 23 -13.49 2.45 8.07
C TYR A 23 -12.79 3.74 7.62
N ARG A 24 -12.44 4.58 8.60
CA ARG A 24 -11.66 5.80 8.38
C ARG A 24 -10.18 5.44 8.24
N TYR A 25 -9.44 6.31 7.57
CA TYR A 25 -8.00 6.16 7.41
C TYR A 25 -7.39 7.54 7.24
N ASP A 26 -6.11 7.65 7.61
CA ASP A 26 -5.34 8.88 7.55
C ASP A 26 -4.25 8.81 6.49
N TYR A 27 -4.00 9.94 5.85
CA TYR A 27 -2.87 10.15 4.94
C TYR A 27 -1.73 10.82 5.70
N LEU A 28 -0.55 10.21 5.71
CA LEU A 28 0.65 10.67 6.39
C LEU A 28 1.76 10.96 5.39
N TYR A 29 2.42 12.10 5.57
CA TYR A 29 3.49 12.56 4.68
C TYR A 29 4.49 13.42 5.45
N GLN A 30 5.58 13.80 4.78
CA GLN A 30 6.73 14.45 5.41
C GLN A 30 7.33 13.54 6.49
N TYR A 31 7.90 12.43 6.04
CA TYR A 31 8.64 11.52 6.88
C TYR A 31 9.82 12.25 7.56
N ARG A 32 9.87 12.21 8.89
CA ARG A 32 10.83 12.94 9.73
C ARG A 32 12.22 12.27 9.74
N GLY A 33 12.29 10.97 9.46
CA GLY A 33 13.48 10.16 9.73
C GLY A 33 13.80 10.07 11.22
N GLY A 34 14.91 9.40 11.54
CA GLY A 34 15.38 9.20 12.91
C GLY A 34 15.94 7.79 13.12
N PRO A 35 16.35 7.45 14.35
CA PRO A 35 16.61 6.07 14.71
C PRO A 35 15.36 5.23 14.50
N GLN A 36 15.54 4.00 14.02
CA GLN A 36 14.49 3.00 13.92
C GLN A 36 13.73 2.89 15.25
N GLY A 37 12.40 2.81 15.20
CA GLY A 37 11.55 2.83 16.39
C GLY A 37 11.20 4.22 16.94
N ARG A 38 11.70 5.31 16.33
CA ARG A 38 11.44 6.71 16.75
C ARG A 38 11.21 7.68 15.59
N ASP A 39 11.22 7.17 14.36
CA ASP A 39 10.89 7.95 13.18
C ASP A 39 9.35 8.06 13.03
N GLY A 40 8.87 8.53 11.88
CA GLY A 40 7.44 8.75 11.66
C GLY A 40 7.16 9.93 10.73
N PHE A 41 5.93 10.44 10.78
CA PHE A 41 5.43 11.45 9.85
C PHE A 41 4.97 12.70 10.58
N ASP A 42 5.42 13.88 10.13
CA ASP A 42 5.10 15.16 10.79
C ASP A 42 3.76 15.75 10.34
N LYS A 43 3.21 15.30 9.21
CA LYS A 43 2.00 15.88 8.63
C LYS A 43 0.97 14.84 8.25
N ARG A 44 -0.30 15.25 8.37
CA ARG A 44 -1.48 14.47 8.00
C ARG A 44 -2.42 15.22 7.06
N GLY A 45 -3.11 14.48 6.19
CA GLY A 45 -4.21 14.96 5.38
C GLY A 45 -4.02 14.79 3.87
N LYS A 46 -5.10 14.39 3.19
CA LYS A 46 -5.11 14.03 1.76
C LYS A 46 -4.56 15.11 0.83
N ARG A 47 -4.96 16.37 0.99
CA ARG A 47 -4.52 17.45 0.10
C ARG A 47 -3.00 17.66 0.15
N GLY A 48 -2.44 17.67 1.35
CA GLY A 48 -1.00 17.84 1.54
C GLY A 48 -0.21 16.63 1.02
N PHE A 49 -0.75 15.43 1.26
CA PHE A 49 -0.24 14.19 0.70
C PHE A 49 -0.17 14.24 -0.84
N GLU A 50 -1.28 14.56 -1.51
CA GLU A 50 -1.32 14.63 -2.99
C GLU A 50 -0.37 15.69 -3.54
N MET A 51 -0.23 16.84 -2.87
CA MET A 51 0.71 17.88 -3.28
C MET A 51 2.17 17.43 -3.16
N ALA A 52 2.53 16.79 -2.04
CA ALA A 52 3.87 16.26 -1.83
C ALA A 52 4.20 15.13 -2.82
N LEU A 53 3.25 14.23 -3.06
CA LEU A 53 3.38 13.15 -4.03
C LEU A 53 3.61 13.69 -5.45
N LEU A 54 2.80 14.66 -5.90
CA LEU A 54 2.96 15.25 -7.22
C LEU A 54 4.31 15.97 -7.37
N ALA A 55 4.74 16.70 -6.33
CA ALA A 55 6.03 17.37 -6.34
C ALA A 55 7.17 16.37 -6.53
N GLU A 56 7.15 15.25 -5.82
CA GLU A 56 8.19 14.22 -5.95
C GLU A 56 8.17 13.51 -7.29
N LEU A 57 6.98 13.19 -7.84
CA LEU A 57 6.89 12.58 -9.17
C LEU A 57 7.47 13.52 -10.24
N ASN A 58 7.26 14.84 -10.14
CA ASN A 58 7.90 15.79 -11.05
C ASN A 58 9.41 15.86 -10.82
N ARG A 59 9.87 15.86 -9.57
CA ARG A 59 11.30 15.84 -9.22
C ARG A 59 12.02 14.63 -9.83
N LEU A 60 11.46 13.43 -9.68
CA LEU A 60 12.02 12.21 -10.28
C LEU A 60 12.10 12.29 -11.80
N ARG A 61 11.12 12.90 -12.45
CA ARG A 61 11.14 13.07 -13.91
C ARG A 61 12.19 14.09 -14.36
N GLU A 62 12.24 15.24 -13.70
CA GLU A 62 13.02 16.41 -14.14
C GLU A 62 14.47 16.35 -13.69
N GLU A 63 14.75 15.84 -12.49
CA GLU A 63 16.09 15.82 -11.89
C GLU A 63 16.76 14.44 -12.03
N GLU A 64 16.02 13.35 -11.84
CA GLU A 64 16.57 11.98 -11.92
C GLU A 64 16.42 11.34 -13.31
N GLY A 65 15.77 12.03 -14.26
CA GLY A 65 15.55 11.53 -15.63
C GLY A 65 14.62 10.32 -15.73
N VAL A 66 13.78 10.07 -14.72
CA VAL A 66 12.83 8.95 -14.72
C VAL A 66 11.63 9.28 -15.61
N ASN A 67 11.61 8.75 -16.84
CA ASN A 67 10.57 9.06 -17.84
C ASN A 67 9.13 8.79 -17.36
N THR A 68 8.93 7.68 -16.65
CA THR A 68 7.63 7.30 -16.07
C THR A 68 7.83 6.96 -14.61
N PRO A 69 7.81 7.96 -13.70
CA PRO A 69 7.91 7.74 -12.27
C PRO A 69 6.77 6.82 -11.80
N LYS A 70 7.05 6.02 -10.78
CA LYS A 70 6.08 5.05 -10.26
C LYS A 70 5.81 5.28 -8.77
N VAL A 71 4.55 5.14 -8.39
CA VAL A 71 4.12 5.09 -6.99
C VAL A 71 4.10 3.63 -6.55
N GLY A 72 5.03 3.25 -5.67
CA GLY A 72 5.02 1.93 -5.04
C GLY A 72 4.06 1.92 -3.86
N ILE A 73 3.17 0.94 -3.83
CA ILE A 73 2.27 0.68 -2.71
C ILE A 73 2.81 -0.54 -1.99
N TYR A 74 3.07 -0.42 -0.68
CA TYR A 74 3.55 -1.51 0.14
C TYR A 74 2.50 -1.94 1.16
N LEU A 75 2.21 -3.24 1.23
CA LEU A 75 1.32 -3.85 2.22
C LEU A 75 2.14 -4.78 3.12
N HIS A 76 2.31 -4.40 4.38
CA HIS A 76 3.04 -5.21 5.36
C HIS A 76 2.28 -6.48 5.74
N GLY A 77 3.00 -7.38 6.39
CA GLY A 77 2.51 -8.68 6.86
C GLY A 77 1.78 -8.62 8.20
N TYR A 78 1.67 -9.79 8.82
CA TYR A 78 1.14 -9.98 10.17
C TYR A 78 2.24 -9.82 11.23
N ASN A 79 1.84 -9.55 12.47
CA ASN A 79 2.68 -9.32 13.64
C ASN A 79 3.56 -8.05 13.48
N ASN A 80 2.91 -6.97 13.05
CA ASN A 80 3.49 -5.64 12.95
C ASN A 80 2.61 -4.67 13.73
N ASP A 81 3.18 -3.94 14.67
CA ASP A 81 2.55 -2.72 15.18
C ASP A 81 2.71 -1.56 14.18
N TYR A 82 2.29 -0.35 14.58
CA TYR A 82 2.42 0.80 13.69
C TYR A 82 3.88 1.13 13.37
N GLN A 83 4.77 1.07 14.36
CA GLN A 83 6.17 1.41 14.20
C GLN A 83 6.91 0.35 13.37
N ASP A 84 6.62 -0.94 13.60
CA ASP A 84 7.14 -2.03 12.76
C ASP A 84 6.75 -1.82 11.28
N SER A 85 5.55 -1.32 11.01
CA SER A 85 5.10 -1.05 9.63
C SER A 85 5.87 0.10 8.95
N ILE A 86 6.37 1.06 9.73
CA ILE A 86 7.24 2.14 9.23
C ILE A 86 8.64 1.58 8.98
N ASP A 87 9.17 0.82 9.92
CA ASP A 87 10.50 0.23 9.85
C ASP A 87 10.64 -0.66 8.60
N GLU A 88 9.68 -1.56 8.34
CA GLU A 88 9.69 -2.39 7.12
C GLU A 88 9.63 -1.55 5.83
N LEU A 89 8.84 -0.47 5.84
CA LEU A 89 8.72 0.43 4.69
C LEU A 89 10.04 1.16 4.41
N VAL A 90 10.76 1.57 5.47
CA VAL A 90 12.07 2.21 5.39
C VAL A 90 13.11 1.22 4.83
N ASP A 91 13.14 -0.01 5.36
CA ASP A 91 14.05 -1.06 4.89
C ASP A 91 13.82 -1.39 3.42
N LEU A 92 12.55 -1.53 3.00
CA LEU A 92 12.19 -1.75 1.60
C LEU A 92 12.63 -0.57 0.72
N HIS A 93 12.41 0.67 1.17
CA HIS A 93 12.86 1.85 0.44
C HIS A 93 14.37 1.87 0.25
N GLN A 94 15.15 1.56 1.29
CA GLN A 94 16.61 1.49 1.22
C GLN A 94 17.08 0.38 0.26
N ALA A 95 16.51 -0.82 0.38
CA ALA A 95 16.83 -1.95 -0.49
C ALA A 95 16.54 -1.62 -1.96
N LEU A 96 15.35 -1.07 -2.25
CA LEU A 96 14.99 -0.68 -3.62
C LEU A 96 15.85 0.46 -4.16
N THR A 97 16.23 1.44 -3.32
CA THR A 97 17.12 2.54 -3.75
C THR A 97 18.43 2.00 -4.32
N GLY A 98 19.03 1.01 -3.67
CA GLY A 98 20.26 0.37 -4.14
C GLY A 98 20.12 -0.36 -5.48
N VAL A 99 18.92 -0.87 -5.78
CA VAL A 99 18.63 -1.62 -7.01
C VAL A 99 18.27 -0.69 -8.17
N VAL A 100 17.42 0.32 -7.92
CA VAL A 100 16.90 1.20 -8.99
C VAL A 100 17.79 2.41 -9.26
N GLY A 101 18.76 2.70 -8.37
CA GLY A 101 19.73 3.78 -8.53
C GLY A 101 19.22 5.18 -8.18
N TYR A 102 17.99 5.29 -7.64
CA TYR A 102 17.38 6.52 -7.14
C TYR A 102 16.45 6.21 -5.97
N ALA A 103 16.08 7.21 -5.17
CA ALA A 103 15.13 7.01 -4.06
C ALA A 103 13.69 6.84 -4.59
N PRO A 104 13.06 5.66 -4.49
CA PRO A 104 11.73 5.42 -5.04
C PRO A 104 10.64 6.14 -4.23
N VAL A 105 9.47 6.35 -4.82
CA VAL A 105 8.27 6.77 -4.08
C VAL A 105 7.58 5.52 -3.55
N LEU A 106 7.53 5.37 -2.21
CA LEU A 106 6.75 4.33 -1.55
C LEU A 106 5.67 4.90 -0.64
N VAL A 107 4.50 4.31 -0.71
CA VAL A 107 3.36 4.54 0.18
C VAL A 107 3.05 3.23 0.90
N GLY A 108 3.37 3.15 2.18
CA GLY A 108 2.96 2.02 3.02
C GLY A 108 1.47 2.12 3.36
N PHE A 109 0.76 1.00 3.36
CA PHE A 109 -0.56 0.89 3.97
C PHE A 109 -0.43 0.16 5.30
N SER A 110 -0.60 0.90 6.39
CA SER A 110 -0.54 0.38 7.75
C SER A 110 -1.93 -0.02 8.24
N TRP A 111 -2.11 -1.30 8.51
CA TRP A 111 -3.36 -1.89 9.01
C TRP A 111 -3.12 -2.56 10.37
N PRO A 112 -4.09 -2.61 11.28
CA PRO A 112 -3.93 -3.25 12.59
C PRO A 112 -3.62 -4.74 12.43
N SER A 113 -2.40 -5.14 12.74
CA SER A 113 -1.92 -6.51 12.54
C SER A 113 -0.91 -6.94 13.59
N SER A 114 -0.95 -6.40 14.82
CA SER A 114 0.11 -6.60 15.82
C SER A 114 0.13 -8.00 16.45
N GLY A 115 -0.82 -8.86 16.09
CA GLY A 115 -0.91 -10.22 16.62
C GLY A 115 -1.23 -10.30 18.11
N ALA A 116 -1.80 -9.23 18.68
CA ALA A 116 -2.31 -9.22 20.05
C ALA A 116 -3.51 -10.18 20.25
N THR A 117 -4.11 -10.61 19.15
CA THR A 117 -5.25 -11.52 19.05
C THR A 117 -4.73 -12.96 19.02
N VAL A 118 -5.04 -13.73 20.07
CA VAL A 118 -4.44 -15.05 20.36
C VAL A 118 -4.80 -16.13 19.30
N ASP A 119 -5.70 -15.84 18.37
CA ASP A 119 -6.19 -16.78 17.36
C ASP A 119 -6.03 -16.21 15.94
N TYR A 120 -5.33 -16.95 15.08
CA TYR A 120 -5.14 -16.63 13.65
C TYR A 120 -6.45 -16.46 12.87
N LEU A 121 -7.56 -17.06 13.36
CA LEU A 121 -8.89 -16.81 12.78
C LEU A 121 -9.39 -15.37 13.03
N ALA A 122 -9.01 -14.74 14.15
CA ALA A 122 -9.34 -13.35 14.42
C ALA A 122 -8.60 -12.39 13.48
N ASP A 123 -7.37 -12.74 13.07
CA ASP A 123 -6.56 -11.92 12.17
C ASP A 123 -7.17 -11.82 10.76
N ARG A 124 -7.88 -12.86 10.31
CA ARG A 124 -8.64 -12.79 9.05
C ARG A 124 -9.84 -11.85 9.14
N GLU A 125 -10.41 -11.64 10.32
CA GLU A 125 -11.45 -10.64 10.54
C GLU A 125 -10.85 -9.22 10.58
N GLU A 126 -9.68 -9.03 11.18
CA GLU A 126 -8.95 -7.74 11.16
C GLU A 126 -8.60 -7.28 9.74
N VAL A 127 -8.20 -8.22 8.88
CA VAL A 127 -8.05 -7.97 7.44
C VAL A 127 -9.37 -7.47 6.82
N ARG A 128 -10.51 -8.08 7.16
CA ARG A 128 -11.81 -7.69 6.60
C ARG A 128 -12.20 -6.27 7.00
N ASP A 129 -11.88 -5.86 8.21
CA ASP A 129 -12.14 -4.50 8.70
C ASP A 129 -11.28 -3.45 7.99
N SER A 130 -10.07 -3.83 7.55
CA SER A 130 -9.14 -2.95 6.83
C SER A 130 -9.42 -2.84 5.33
N VAL A 131 -10.15 -3.81 4.73
CA VAL A 131 -10.44 -3.86 3.29
C VAL A 131 -11.10 -2.58 2.74
N PRO A 132 -12.15 -2.02 3.37
CA PRO A 132 -12.79 -0.81 2.83
C PRO A 132 -11.86 0.41 2.82
N ALA A 133 -10.96 0.53 3.81
CA ALA A 133 -9.96 1.59 3.85
C ALA A 133 -8.92 1.41 2.73
N LEU A 134 -8.40 0.19 2.55
CA LEU A 134 -7.47 -0.14 1.46
C LEU A 134 -8.08 0.19 0.08
N VAL A 135 -9.28 -0.29 -0.21
CA VAL A 135 -9.92 -0.10 -1.52
C VAL A 135 -10.13 1.39 -1.82
N ARG A 136 -10.57 2.18 -0.83
CA ARG A 136 -10.73 3.63 -0.99
C ARG A 136 -9.39 4.34 -1.23
N PHE A 137 -8.34 3.94 -0.52
CA PHE A 137 -6.98 4.44 -0.75
C PHE A 137 -6.50 4.13 -2.17
N LEU A 138 -6.67 2.89 -2.64
CA LEU A 138 -6.25 2.48 -3.98
C LEU A 138 -7.01 3.24 -5.08
N LEU A 139 -8.32 3.46 -4.90
CA LEU A 139 -9.12 4.30 -5.79
C LEU A 139 -8.68 5.77 -5.77
N ASP A 140 -8.30 6.30 -4.61
CA ASP A 140 -7.78 7.65 -4.47
C ASP A 140 -6.46 7.82 -5.23
N ILE A 141 -5.51 6.87 -5.10
CA ILE A 141 -4.25 6.87 -5.86
C ILE A 141 -4.51 6.76 -7.36
N ASN A 142 -5.37 5.84 -7.80
CA ASN A 142 -5.68 5.70 -9.22
C ASN A 142 -6.29 6.99 -9.80
N THR A 143 -7.24 7.60 -9.07
CA THR A 143 -7.84 8.88 -9.44
C THR A 143 -6.79 10.00 -9.52
N PHE A 144 -5.88 10.05 -8.54
CA PHE A 144 -4.78 11.01 -8.52
C PHE A 144 -3.88 10.87 -9.75
N LEU A 145 -3.49 9.64 -10.12
CA LEU A 145 -2.63 9.38 -11.28
C LEU A 145 -3.31 9.77 -12.59
N ILE A 146 -4.58 9.38 -12.77
CA ILE A 146 -5.37 9.72 -13.97
C ILE A 146 -5.51 11.24 -14.10
N ARG A 147 -5.86 11.94 -13.01
CA ARG A 147 -6.06 13.40 -13.01
C ARG A 147 -4.78 14.15 -13.37
N ASN A 148 -3.62 13.65 -12.95
CA ASN A 148 -2.32 14.29 -13.16
C ASN A 148 -1.56 13.79 -14.39
N GLN A 149 -2.13 12.88 -15.17
CA GLN A 149 -1.46 12.25 -16.32
C GLN A 149 -0.87 13.24 -17.33
N ARG A 150 -1.53 14.39 -17.53
CA ARG A 150 -1.05 15.47 -18.42
C ARG A 150 0.11 16.27 -17.81
N THR A 151 0.16 16.37 -16.49
CA THR A 151 1.20 17.09 -15.75
C THR A 151 2.42 16.22 -15.57
N CYS A 152 2.24 14.98 -15.13
CA CYS A 152 3.27 13.95 -15.01
C CYS A 152 2.64 12.58 -15.30
N PHE A 153 3.11 11.91 -16.34
CA PHE A 153 2.69 10.55 -16.64
C PHE A 153 3.36 9.60 -15.64
N SER A 154 2.56 8.99 -14.76
CA SER A 154 3.05 8.09 -13.70
C SER A 154 2.13 6.87 -13.56
N THR A 155 2.67 5.76 -13.08
CA THR A 155 1.92 4.53 -12.84
C THR A 155 2.10 4.05 -11.39
N SER A 156 1.33 3.04 -10.97
CA SER A 156 1.50 2.39 -9.67
C SER A 156 2.02 0.95 -9.82
N TYR A 157 2.64 0.45 -8.76
CA TYR A 157 2.91 -0.98 -8.55
C TYR A 157 2.62 -1.33 -7.09
N CYS A 158 2.40 -2.61 -6.82
CA CYS A 158 2.12 -3.11 -5.48
C CYS A 158 3.20 -4.12 -5.05
N ILE A 159 3.64 -4.04 -3.81
CA ILE A 159 4.42 -5.08 -3.13
C ILE A 159 3.64 -5.45 -1.88
N ALA A 160 3.31 -6.74 -1.74
CA ALA A 160 2.59 -7.24 -0.58
C ALA A 160 3.37 -8.39 0.06
N HIS A 161 3.51 -8.35 1.38
CA HIS A 161 4.24 -9.35 2.16
C HIS A 161 3.30 -10.19 3.02
N SER A 162 3.50 -11.52 3.08
CA SER A 162 2.79 -12.42 3.99
C SER A 162 1.26 -12.22 3.93
N MET A 163 0.62 -11.95 5.08
CA MET A 163 -0.83 -11.68 5.21
C MET A 163 -1.31 -10.41 4.49
N GLY A 164 -0.40 -9.48 4.17
CA GLY A 164 -0.69 -8.35 3.29
C GLY A 164 -1.16 -8.79 1.89
N ASN A 165 -0.75 -9.98 1.43
CA ASN A 165 -1.26 -10.58 0.20
C ASN A 165 -2.72 -11.01 0.33
N TYR A 166 -3.11 -11.58 1.47
CA TYR A 166 -4.50 -11.94 1.75
C TYR A 166 -5.39 -10.69 1.79
N LEU A 167 -4.92 -9.62 2.42
CA LEU A 167 -5.55 -8.30 2.42
C LEU A 167 -5.71 -7.75 0.99
N LEU A 168 -4.64 -7.78 0.17
CA LEU A 168 -4.71 -7.36 -1.23
C LEU A 168 -5.76 -8.14 -2.00
N ARG A 169 -5.74 -9.48 -1.91
CA ARG A 169 -6.68 -10.36 -2.60
C ARG A 169 -8.13 -10.09 -2.18
N LYS A 170 -8.38 -9.85 -0.89
CA LYS A 170 -9.70 -9.44 -0.36
C LYS A 170 -10.13 -8.06 -0.85
N GLY A 171 -9.22 -7.10 -0.90
CA GLY A 171 -9.48 -5.78 -1.46
C GLY A 171 -9.85 -5.83 -2.95
N MET A 172 -9.13 -6.63 -3.74
CA MET A 172 -9.40 -6.77 -5.17
C MET A 172 -10.70 -7.54 -5.43
N GLU A 173 -11.03 -8.57 -4.65
CA GLU A 173 -12.34 -9.24 -4.68
C GLU A 173 -13.46 -8.22 -4.41
N TYR A 174 -13.36 -7.46 -3.32
CA TYR A 174 -14.34 -6.44 -2.96
C TYR A 174 -14.50 -5.36 -4.06
N LEU A 175 -13.40 -4.90 -4.62
CA LEU A 175 -13.42 -3.91 -5.69
C LEU A 175 -14.02 -4.47 -6.99
N SER A 176 -13.71 -5.72 -7.34
CA SER A 176 -14.31 -6.42 -8.47
C SER A 176 -15.84 -6.48 -8.32
N ASP A 177 -16.32 -6.91 -7.15
CA ASP A 177 -17.75 -6.99 -6.84
C ASP A 177 -18.43 -5.61 -6.93
N TYR A 178 -17.78 -4.57 -6.41
CA TYR A 178 -18.28 -3.20 -6.48
C TYR A 178 -18.37 -2.66 -7.92
N LEU A 179 -17.43 -3.05 -8.80
CA LEU A 179 -17.38 -2.60 -10.18
C LEU A 179 -18.26 -3.42 -11.14
N GLY A 180 -18.61 -4.66 -10.77
CA GLY A 180 -19.44 -5.59 -11.56
C GLY A 180 -18.74 -6.25 -12.75
N ASN A 181 -17.73 -5.60 -13.36
CA ASN A 181 -16.78 -6.23 -14.28
C ASN A 181 -15.40 -5.56 -14.15
N PRO A 182 -14.35 -6.26 -13.69
CA PRO A 182 -13.02 -5.69 -13.51
C PRO A 182 -12.20 -5.59 -14.81
N GLU A 183 -12.62 -6.24 -15.90
CA GLU A 183 -11.84 -6.31 -17.14
C GLU A 183 -11.45 -4.91 -17.67
N GLY A 184 -10.14 -4.70 -17.85
CA GLY A 184 -9.57 -3.51 -18.46
C GLY A 184 -9.24 -2.36 -17.51
N ARG A 185 -9.44 -2.50 -16.19
CA ARG A 185 -9.09 -1.46 -15.20
C ARG A 185 -7.78 -1.78 -14.48
N LEU A 186 -6.69 -1.55 -15.20
CA LEU A 186 -5.33 -1.79 -14.74
C LEU A 186 -4.95 -0.82 -13.60
N MET A 187 -4.86 -1.33 -12.38
CA MET A 187 -4.47 -0.55 -11.18
C MET A 187 -2.96 -0.60 -10.96
N PHE A 188 -2.34 -1.76 -11.23
CA PHE A 188 -0.92 -1.97 -10.99
C PHE A 188 -0.21 -2.37 -12.29
N SER A 189 0.89 -1.69 -12.58
CA SER A 189 1.81 -2.11 -13.63
C SER A 189 2.54 -3.41 -13.27
N GLU A 190 2.80 -3.63 -11.99
CA GLU A 190 3.32 -4.87 -11.41
C GLU A 190 2.68 -5.08 -10.04
N THR A 191 2.43 -6.32 -9.69
CA THR A 191 2.20 -6.74 -8.32
C THR A 191 3.24 -7.79 -7.95
N VAL A 192 3.96 -7.58 -6.85
CA VAL A 192 4.95 -8.51 -6.31
C VAL A 192 4.42 -9.05 -5.00
N MET A 193 4.22 -10.36 -4.95
CA MET A 193 3.72 -11.10 -3.80
C MET A 193 4.90 -11.81 -3.14
N LEU A 194 5.28 -11.35 -1.95
CA LEU A 194 6.38 -11.91 -1.16
C LEU A 194 5.81 -12.82 -0.07
N ALA A 195 6.21 -14.09 -0.07
CA ALA A 195 5.77 -15.11 0.89
C ALA A 195 4.23 -15.11 1.10
N PRO A 196 3.41 -15.17 0.03
CA PRO A 196 1.98 -14.91 0.14
C PRO A 196 1.26 -15.93 1.03
N ASP A 197 0.58 -15.42 2.06
CA ASP A 197 -0.32 -16.22 2.89
C ASP A 197 -1.70 -16.35 2.21
N ILE A 198 -1.69 -17.03 1.07
CA ILE A 198 -2.87 -17.36 0.27
C ILE A 198 -2.82 -18.86 -0.04
N ALA A 199 -3.98 -19.53 0.01
CA ALA A 199 -4.04 -20.95 -0.28
C ALA A 199 -3.54 -21.25 -1.70
N SER A 200 -2.82 -22.35 -1.89
CA SER A 200 -2.28 -22.72 -3.20
C SER A 200 -3.36 -22.84 -4.29
N VAL A 201 -4.55 -23.32 -3.91
CA VAL A 201 -5.72 -23.41 -4.81
C VAL A 201 -6.20 -22.03 -5.28
N ASP A 202 -6.03 -20.99 -4.47
CA ASP A 202 -6.41 -19.63 -4.85
C ASP A 202 -5.39 -19.03 -5.84
N ILE A 203 -4.13 -19.45 -5.83
CA ILE A 203 -3.11 -18.97 -6.79
C ILE A 203 -3.27 -19.66 -8.16
N GLY A 204 -3.93 -20.82 -8.21
CA GLY A 204 -4.18 -21.58 -9.42
C GLY A 204 -5.11 -20.89 -10.43
N ILE A 205 -5.23 -21.51 -11.61
CA ILE A 205 -6.22 -21.11 -12.63
C ILE A 205 -7.63 -21.20 -12.02
N ASP A 206 -8.47 -20.20 -12.28
CA ASP A 206 -9.82 -20.03 -11.71
C ASP A 206 -9.85 -19.87 -10.17
N GLY A 207 -8.67 -19.74 -9.55
CA GLY A 207 -8.53 -19.45 -8.13
C GLY A 207 -8.76 -17.98 -7.81
N LYS A 208 -8.96 -17.68 -6.52
CA LYS A 208 -9.25 -16.31 -6.07
C LYS A 208 -8.09 -15.31 -6.21
N GLY A 209 -6.91 -15.77 -6.56
CA GLY A 209 -5.77 -14.95 -6.99
C GLY A 209 -6.04 -14.21 -8.30
N GLN A 210 -7.03 -14.67 -9.10
CA GLN A 210 -7.46 -14.00 -10.32
C GLN A 210 -7.81 -12.53 -10.07
N TYR A 211 -8.41 -12.19 -8.92
CA TYR A 211 -8.74 -10.80 -8.61
C TYR A 211 -7.49 -9.91 -8.55
N ILE A 212 -6.35 -10.41 -8.08
CA ILE A 212 -5.10 -9.65 -8.15
C ILE A 212 -4.65 -9.49 -9.61
N ALA A 213 -4.77 -10.55 -10.40
CA ALA A 213 -4.41 -10.53 -11.82
C ALA A 213 -5.27 -9.57 -12.64
N ASP A 214 -6.58 -9.48 -12.37
CA ASP A 214 -7.51 -8.60 -13.10
C ASP A 214 -7.14 -7.11 -12.97
N PHE A 215 -6.59 -6.72 -11.81
CA PHE A 215 -6.13 -5.35 -11.55
C PHE A 215 -4.63 -5.14 -11.82
N SER A 216 -3.89 -6.15 -12.26
CA SER A 216 -2.44 -6.09 -12.46
C SER A 216 -2.03 -6.44 -13.88
N ARG A 217 -1.11 -5.69 -14.48
CA ARG A 217 -0.54 -6.08 -15.79
C ARG A 217 0.27 -7.38 -15.70
N ARG A 218 0.97 -7.54 -14.59
CA ARG A 218 1.88 -8.64 -14.29
C ARG A 218 1.86 -8.90 -12.80
N VAL A 219 1.92 -10.18 -12.43
CA VAL A 219 1.98 -10.65 -11.05
C VAL A 219 3.23 -11.52 -10.91
N HIS A 220 4.02 -11.26 -9.89
CA HIS A 220 5.21 -12.04 -9.53
C HIS A 220 4.98 -12.65 -8.15
N VAL A 221 5.31 -13.94 -7.99
CA VAL A 221 5.10 -14.68 -6.74
C VAL A 221 6.44 -15.26 -6.30
N TYR A 222 6.86 -14.97 -5.08
CA TYR A 222 8.13 -15.40 -4.47
C TYR A 222 7.91 -16.04 -3.10
#